data_AF-M7B2F7-F1
#
_entry.id   AF-M7B2F7-F1
#
_cell.length_a   1.000
_cell.length_b   1.000
_cell.length_c   1.000
_cell.angle_alpha   90.00
_cell.angle_beta   90.00
_cell.angle_gamma   90.00
#
_symmetry.space_group_name_H-M   'P 1'
#
loop_
_entity.id
_entity.type
_entity.pdbx_description
1 polymer ?
#
loop_
_entity_poly.entity_id
_entity_poly.type
_entity_poly.pdbx_seq_one_letter_code
_entity_poly.pdbx_strand_id
1 'polypeptide(L)'
;MAEGITAGGEIARTDPTGWEGTGGSGMATDRVKNLQSEVEGVKNIMSQNVERILARGENLDHLRNKTEDLEATVEENLERCQKETEEVTQIMLVNYSKVLDREAKLSDLDDRADELRNMSSAFSKTTKTVAQKQRWENRKYRIILAVVVVLMVLIILAVVLWLSLRGAGNQAAGSRAATTQDKGLKCPVCLLEFEEDEGARKMPCEHLFHSGCILPWLGKTNSCPLCRHELPTDDQEYEEYKKDKVRREQREHRLEYLHGAMYT
;
A
#
# COMPACT_ATOMS: atom_id res chain seq x y z
N MET A 1 -104.56 6.04 -87.30
CA MET A 1 -105.58 6.73 -86.49
C MET A 1 -105.05 8.14 -86.32
N ALA A 2 -105.17 9.02 -87.33
CA ALA A 2 -106.36 9.80 -87.68
C ALA A 2 -106.87 10.59 -86.47
N GLU A 3 -107.10 11.90 -86.49
CA GLU A 3 -107.06 12.97 -87.51
C GLU A 3 -107.20 14.27 -86.71
N GLY A 4 -106.49 15.35 -87.06
CA GLY A 4 -107.13 16.57 -87.55
C GLY A 4 -107.45 17.56 -86.41
N ILE A 5 -107.31 18.87 -86.55
CA ILE A 5 -108.07 19.68 -87.51
C ILE A 5 -107.44 21.09 -87.61
N THR A 6 -107.07 21.43 -88.85
CA THR A 6 -107.22 22.70 -89.61
C THR A 6 -106.76 24.04 -89.00
N ALA A 7 -105.76 24.69 -89.62
CA ALA A 7 -105.88 25.73 -90.67
C ALA A 7 -106.36 27.07 -90.10
N GLY A 8 -105.68 28.21 -90.27
CA GLY A 8 -104.94 28.70 -91.43
C GLY A 8 -105.61 30.02 -91.84
N GLY A 9 -104.91 31.15 -91.72
CA GLY A 9 -105.48 32.47 -92.00
C GLY A 9 -104.44 33.59 -91.86
N GLU A 10 -103.81 33.91 -92.98
CA GLU A 10 -102.69 34.80 -93.22
C GLU A 10 -103.14 36.25 -93.45
N ILE A 11 -102.44 37.25 -92.88
CA ILE A 11 -102.46 38.63 -93.40
C ILE A 11 -101.09 39.29 -93.22
N ALA A 12 -100.61 39.86 -94.32
CA ALA A 12 -99.26 40.32 -94.61
C ALA A 12 -98.91 41.75 -94.15
N ARG A 13 -97.62 42.09 -94.41
CA ARG A 13 -96.90 43.39 -94.43
C ARG A 13 -96.11 43.71 -93.14
N THR A 14 -94.83 44.08 -93.15
CA THR A 14 -93.93 44.68 -94.17
C THR A 14 -92.45 44.34 -93.84
N ASP A 15 -91.63 44.07 -94.86
CA ASP A 15 -90.16 44.27 -94.82
C ASP A 15 -89.84 45.76 -94.56
N PRO A 16 -88.69 46.16 -93.96
CA PRO A 16 -87.38 45.83 -94.54
C PRO A 16 -86.17 45.79 -93.56
N THR A 17 -85.00 45.49 -94.11
CA THR A 17 -83.63 45.68 -93.55
C THR A 17 -83.30 44.78 -92.35
N GLY A 18 -82.43 43.76 -92.50
CA GLY A 18 -81.02 43.96 -92.78
C GLY A 18 -80.33 44.48 -91.53
N TRP A 19 -79.81 43.58 -90.67
CA TRP A 19 -78.59 43.73 -89.86
C TRP A 19 -78.13 42.35 -89.36
N GLU A 20 -76.88 42.04 -89.68
CA GLU A 20 -76.11 40.91 -89.16
C GLU A 20 -76.01 41.03 -87.64
N GLY A 21 -76.62 40.10 -86.90
CA GLY A 21 -76.55 40.01 -85.45
C GLY A 21 -75.47 39.05 -84.97
N THR A 22 -74.19 39.34 -85.26
CA THR A 22 -73.07 38.67 -84.63
C THR A 22 -72.73 39.37 -83.31
N GLY A 23 -72.70 38.63 -82.19
CA GLY A 23 -71.98 39.07 -80.98
C GLY A 23 -72.82 39.41 -79.75
N GLY A 24 -73.42 38.40 -79.11
CA GLY A 24 -74.00 38.52 -77.76
C GLY A 24 -73.63 37.39 -76.79
N SER A 25 -73.13 36.26 -77.30
CA SER A 25 -72.73 35.09 -76.51
C SER A 25 -71.27 35.14 -76.05
N GLY A 26 -70.39 35.81 -76.81
CA GLY A 26 -68.95 35.87 -76.53
C GLY A 26 -68.58 36.55 -75.21
N MET A 27 -69.18 37.71 -74.90
CA MET A 27 -68.74 38.55 -73.77
C MET A 27 -69.04 37.95 -72.38
N ALA A 28 -70.16 37.23 -72.22
CA ALA A 28 -70.44 36.46 -71.00
C ALA A 28 -69.49 35.25 -70.89
N THR A 29 -69.21 34.58 -72.00
CA THR A 29 -68.26 33.44 -72.02
C THR A 29 -66.82 33.88 -71.74
N ASP A 30 -66.42 35.08 -72.14
CA ASP A 30 -65.06 35.57 -71.92
C ASP A 30 -64.81 36.00 -70.47
N ARG A 31 -65.81 36.57 -69.80
CA ARG A 31 -65.74 36.83 -68.35
C ARG A 31 -65.68 35.55 -67.54
N VAL A 32 -66.43 34.52 -67.93
CA VAL A 32 -66.37 33.19 -67.30
C VAL A 32 -64.99 32.56 -67.49
N LYS A 33 -64.41 32.62 -68.71
CA LYS A 33 -63.04 32.14 -68.98
C LYS A 33 -61.99 32.89 -68.15
N ASN A 34 -62.11 34.20 -68.00
CA ASN A 34 -61.17 34.99 -67.21
C ASN A 34 -61.23 34.65 -65.72
N LEU A 35 -62.44 34.58 -65.14
CA LEU A 35 -62.64 34.13 -63.76
C LEU A 35 -62.15 32.70 -63.55
N GLN A 36 -62.37 31.82 -64.52
CA GLN A 36 -61.89 30.45 -64.47
C GLN A 36 -60.35 30.39 -64.48
N SER A 37 -59.68 31.25 -65.26
CA SER A 37 -58.23 31.39 -65.25
C SER A 37 -57.69 31.95 -63.93
N GLU A 38 -58.34 32.95 -63.33
CA GLU A 38 -57.98 33.49 -62.02
C GLU A 38 -58.14 32.45 -60.92
N VAL A 39 -59.23 31.67 -60.95
CA VAL A 39 -59.48 30.56 -60.01
C VAL A 39 -58.45 29.46 -60.18
N GLU A 40 -58.07 29.10 -61.42
CA GLU A 40 -57.00 28.13 -61.68
C GLU A 40 -55.63 28.65 -61.16
N GLY A 41 -55.37 29.95 -61.27
CA GLY A 41 -54.20 30.61 -60.71
C GLY A 41 -54.13 30.52 -59.18
N VAL A 42 -55.24 30.83 -58.49
CA VAL A 42 -55.34 30.69 -57.04
C VAL A 42 -55.21 29.24 -56.61
N LYS A 43 -55.83 28.30 -57.33
CA LYS A 43 -55.72 26.86 -57.10
C LYS A 43 -54.26 26.40 -57.18
N ASN A 44 -53.50 26.83 -58.18
CA ASN A 44 -52.08 26.50 -58.31
C ASN A 44 -51.25 27.06 -57.14
N ILE A 45 -51.50 28.31 -56.73
CA ILE A 45 -50.82 28.91 -55.55
C ILE A 45 -51.17 28.13 -54.28
N MET A 46 -52.44 27.76 -54.11
CA MET A 46 -52.89 26.99 -52.95
C MET A 46 -52.28 25.58 -52.95
N SER A 47 -52.23 24.89 -54.09
CA SER A 47 -51.54 23.60 -54.23
C SER A 47 -50.05 23.72 -53.84
N GLN A 48 -49.34 24.72 -54.37
CA GLN A 48 -47.94 24.96 -54.00
C GLN A 48 -47.75 25.35 -52.54
N ASN A 49 -48.70 26.08 -51.95
CA ASN A 49 -48.67 26.41 -50.52
C ASN A 49 -48.89 25.16 -49.66
N VAL A 50 -49.85 24.31 -50.04
CA VAL A 50 -50.11 23.03 -49.35
C VAL A 50 -48.88 22.14 -49.42
N GLU A 51 -48.26 21.99 -50.58
CA GLU A 51 -47.01 21.22 -50.73
C GLU A 51 -45.88 21.76 -49.84
N ARG A 52 -45.67 23.08 -49.79
CA ARG A 52 -44.68 23.71 -48.91
C ARG A 52 -44.98 23.51 -47.42
N ILE A 53 -46.26 23.50 -47.03
CA ILE A 53 -46.67 23.23 -45.65
C ILE A 53 -46.40 21.76 -45.29
N LEU A 54 -46.73 20.82 -46.17
CA LEU A 54 -46.47 19.41 -45.98
C LEU A 54 -44.95 19.14 -45.82
N ALA A 55 -44.13 19.70 -46.71
CA ALA A 55 -42.67 19.59 -46.61
C ALA A 55 -42.09 20.20 -45.32
N ARG A 56 -42.69 21.28 -44.80
CA ARG A 56 -42.32 21.84 -43.49
C ARG A 56 -42.77 20.92 -42.34
N GLY A 57 -43.91 20.27 -42.47
CA GLY A 57 -44.40 19.26 -41.51
C GLY A 57 -43.42 18.10 -41.36
N GLU A 58 -42.98 17.52 -42.48
CA GLU A 58 -42.01 16.41 -42.48
C GLU A 58 -40.67 16.81 -41.82
N ASN A 59 -40.17 18.02 -42.09
CA ASN A 59 -38.96 18.53 -41.44
C ASN A 59 -39.14 18.74 -39.92
N LEU A 60 -40.33 19.18 -39.49
CA LEU A 60 -40.64 19.34 -38.07
C LEU A 60 -40.74 17.98 -37.37
N ASP A 61 -41.34 16.99 -38.03
CA ASP A 61 -41.40 15.61 -37.54
C ASP A 61 -40.00 15.01 -37.40
N HIS A 62 -39.10 15.24 -38.37
CA HIS A 62 -37.70 14.79 -38.27
C HIS A 62 -36.97 15.44 -37.09
N LEU A 63 -37.17 16.75 -36.88
CA LEU A 63 -36.59 17.45 -35.74
C LEU A 63 -37.15 16.93 -34.41
N ARG A 64 -38.46 16.65 -34.34
CA ARG A 64 -39.09 16.06 -33.16
C ARG A 64 -38.49 14.69 -32.84
N ASN A 65 -38.36 13.82 -33.82
CA ASN A 65 -37.76 12.49 -33.61
C ASN A 65 -36.29 12.62 -33.15
N LYS A 66 -35.52 13.53 -33.75
CA LYS A 66 -34.13 13.77 -33.33
C LYS A 66 -34.03 14.35 -31.92
N THR A 67 -35.00 15.15 -31.48
CA THR A 67 -35.07 15.61 -30.09
C THR A 67 -35.45 14.48 -29.14
N GLU A 68 -36.37 13.61 -29.51
CA GLU A 68 -36.75 12.42 -28.73
C GLU A 68 -35.56 11.46 -28.59
N ASP A 69 -34.81 11.19 -29.67
CA ASP A 69 -33.61 10.35 -29.64
C ASP A 69 -32.51 10.95 -28.74
N LEU A 70 -32.33 12.28 -28.81
CA LEU A 70 -31.35 12.98 -28.00
C LEU A 70 -31.75 12.97 -26.52
N GLU A 71 -33.03 13.16 -26.21
CA GLU A 71 -33.58 13.08 -24.86
C GLU A 71 -33.40 11.66 -24.27
N ALA A 72 -33.74 10.62 -25.03
CA ALA A 72 -33.51 9.23 -24.63
C ALA A 72 -32.02 8.93 -24.37
N THR A 73 -31.12 9.46 -25.21
CA THR A 73 -29.67 9.32 -25.03
C THR A 73 -29.19 10.03 -23.76
N VAL A 74 -29.76 11.20 -23.43
CA VAL A 74 -29.42 11.94 -22.21
C VAL A 74 -29.91 11.21 -20.97
N GLU A 75 -31.14 10.69 -20.99
CA GLU A 75 -31.69 9.89 -19.89
C GLU A 75 -30.85 8.63 -19.64
N GLU A 76 -30.49 7.88 -20.68
CA GLU A 76 -29.66 6.68 -20.54
C GLU A 76 -28.28 7.00 -19.92
N ASN A 77 -27.64 8.09 -20.36
CA ASN A 77 -26.34 8.49 -19.81
C ASN A 77 -26.45 8.99 -18.37
N LEU A 78 -27.55 9.68 -18.03
CA LEU A 78 -27.81 10.13 -16.66
C LEU A 78 -28.01 8.93 -15.74
N GLU A 79 -28.82 7.95 -16.13
CA GLU A 79 -29.02 6.72 -15.37
C GLU A 79 -27.72 5.94 -15.19
N ARG A 80 -26.88 5.86 -16.23
CA ARG A 80 -25.56 5.23 -16.15
C ARG A 80 -24.65 5.95 -15.15
N CYS A 81 -24.59 7.27 -15.23
CA CYS A 81 -23.80 8.08 -14.31
C CYS A 81 -24.29 7.92 -12.85
N GLN A 82 -25.60 7.91 -12.64
CA GLN A 82 -26.19 7.65 -11.32
C GLN A 82 -25.79 6.29 -10.79
N LYS A 83 -25.90 5.24 -11.60
CA LYS A 83 -25.51 3.88 -11.21
C LYS A 83 -24.02 3.78 -10.85
N GLU A 84 -23.13 4.40 -11.64
CA GLU A 84 -21.70 4.44 -11.32
C GLU A 84 -21.44 5.13 -9.97
N THR A 85 -22.15 6.22 -9.67
CA THR A 85 -22.02 6.89 -8.36
C THR A 85 -22.55 6.04 -7.21
N GLU A 86 -23.64 5.29 -7.42
CA GLU A 86 -24.16 4.34 -6.44
C GLU A 86 -23.16 3.20 -6.15
N GLU A 87 -22.51 2.67 -7.19
CA GLU A 87 -21.49 1.63 -7.03
C GLU A 87 -20.28 2.15 -6.23
N VAL A 88 -19.76 3.33 -6.56
CA VAL A 88 -18.62 3.93 -5.85
C VAL A 88 -18.98 4.28 -4.41
N THR A 89 -20.17 4.83 -4.16
CA THR A 89 -20.63 5.13 -2.79
C THR A 89 -20.78 3.85 -1.98
N GLN A 90 -21.29 2.76 -2.56
CA GLN A 90 -21.33 1.46 -1.89
C GLN A 90 -19.93 0.96 -1.52
N ILE A 91 -18.96 1.06 -2.43
CA ILE A 91 -17.56 0.71 -2.16
C ILE A 91 -17.01 1.57 -1.02
N MET A 92 -17.27 2.88 -1.03
CA MET A 92 -16.84 3.79 0.02
C MET A 92 -17.45 3.45 1.37
N LEU A 93 -18.75 3.10 1.43
CA LEU A 93 -19.41 2.69 2.66
C LEU A 93 -18.81 1.39 3.23
N VAL A 94 -18.52 0.41 2.36
CA VAL A 94 -17.85 -0.83 2.77
C VAL A 94 -16.40 -0.58 3.20
N ASN A 95 -15.69 0.31 2.51
CA ASN A 95 -14.32 0.67 2.90
C ASN A 95 -14.33 1.43 4.22
N TYR A 96 -15.30 2.31 4.43
CA TYR A 96 -15.48 3.06 5.67
C TYR A 96 -15.75 2.14 6.85
N SER A 97 -16.66 1.17 6.73
CA SER A 97 -16.89 0.18 7.80
C SER A 97 -15.64 -0.63 8.13
N LYS A 98 -14.87 -1.04 7.11
CA LYS A 98 -13.58 -1.72 7.31
C LYS A 98 -12.54 -0.83 7.98
N VAL A 99 -12.56 0.48 7.74
CA VAL A 99 -11.68 1.44 8.41
C VAL A 99 -12.06 1.55 9.88
N LEU A 100 -13.34 1.67 10.21
CA LEU A 100 -13.80 1.70 11.61
C LEU A 100 -13.42 0.41 12.37
N ASP A 101 -13.54 -0.76 11.74
CA ASP A 101 -13.11 -2.03 12.34
C ASP A 101 -11.59 -2.08 12.59
N ARG A 102 -10.80 -1.45 11.71
CA ARG A 102 -9.35 -1.33 11.88
C ARG A 102 -9.00 -0.37 13.00
N GLU A 103 -9.71 0.76 13.12
CA GLU A 103 -9.51 1.71 14.22
C GLU A 103 -9.79 1.05 15.57
N ALA A 104 -10.87 0.29 15.70
CA ALA A 104 -11.19 -0.46 16.91
C ALA A 104 -10.08 -1.47 17.27
N LYS A 105 -9.55 -2.21 16.29
CA LYS A 105 -8.44 -3.16 16.49
C LYS A 105 -7.14 -2.46 16.85
N LEU A 106 -6.85 -1.33 16.22
CA LEU A 106 -5.65 -0.53 16.51
C LEU A 106 -5.71 0.02 17.94
N SER A 107 -6.87 0.44 18.41
CA SER A 107 -7.06 0.87 19.81
C SER A 107 -6.73 -0.24 20.81
N ASP A 108 -7.25 -1.47 20.62
CA ASP A 108 -6.94 -2.60 21.50
C ASP A 108 -5.45 -2.97 21.46
N LEU A 109 -4.80 -2.87 20.29
CA LEU A 109 -3.36 -3.09 20.18
C LEU A 109 -2.55 -2.00 20.89
N ASP A 110 -2.97 -0.74 20.79
CA ASP A 110 -2.31 0.39 21.45
C ASP A 110 -2.41 0.27 22.97
N ASP A 111 -3.60 -0.07 23.49
CA ASP A 111 -3.82 -0.34 24.92
C ASP A 111 -2.90 -1.46 25.43
N ARG A 112 -2.79 -2.57 24.69
CA ARG A 112 -1.88 -3.68 25.04
C ARG A 112 -0.42 -3.28 24.95
N ALA A 113 -0.04 -2.46 23.97
CA ALA A 113 1.32 -1.96 23.83
C ALA A 113 1.70 -1.07 25.03
N ASP A 114 0.77 -0.22 25.49
CA ASP A 114 0.96 0.61 26.67
C ASP A 114 1.04 -0.22 27.96
N GLU A 115 0.24 -1.28 28.10
CA GLU A 115 0.36 -2.23 29.23
C GLU A 115 1.75 -2.89 29.25
N LEU A 116 2.20 -3.43 28.11
CA LEU A 116 3.53 -4.03 27.98
C LEU A 116 4.65 -3.03 28.26
N ARG A 117 4.51 -1.79 27.78
CA ARG A 117 5.47 -0.70 27.99
C ARG A 117 5.54 -0.33 29.47
N ASN A 118 4.39 -0.20 30.14
CA ASN A 118 4.32 0.09 31.56
C ASN A 118 4.96 -1.04 32.39
N MET A 119 4.65 -2.30 32.09
CA MET A 119 5.25 -3.46 32.75
C MET A 119 6.76 -3.55 32.52
N SER A 120 7.24 -3.32 31.29
CA SER A 120 8.67 -3.28 30.96
C SER A 120 9.40 -2.19 31.76
N SER A 121 8.79 -0.99 31.85
CA SER A 121 9.36 0.12 32.63
C SER A 121 9.41 -0.18 34.14
N ALA A 122 8.40 -0.88 34.67
CA ALA A 122 8.37 -1.34 36.05
C ALA A 122 9.41 -2.44 36.31
N PHE A 123 9.54 -3.41 35.39
CA PHE A 123 10.54 -4.47 35.44
C PHE A 123 11.97 -3.92 35.37
N SER A 124 12.23 -2.91 34.52
CA SER A 124 13.53 -2.23 34.46
C SER A 124 13.90 -1.54 35.78
N LYS A 125 12.90 -0.98 36.48
CA LYS A 125 13.12 -0.36 37.81
C LYS A 125 13.40 -1.42 38.88
N THR A 126 12.65 -2.51 38.93
CA THR A 126 12.85 -3.59 39.94
C THR A 126 14.15 -4.35 39.71
N THR A 127 14.53 -4.63 38.46
CA THR A 127 15.81 -5.29 38.15
C THR A 127 17.02 -4.42 38.56
N LYS A 128 16.94 -3.09 38.40
CA LYS A 128 18.00 -2.17 38.86
C LYS A 128 18.15 -2.18 40.39
N THR A 129 17.05 -2.15 41.15
CA THR A 129 17.11 -2.11 42.63
C THR A 129 17.63 -3.42 43.21
N VAL A 130 17.23 -4.56 42.65
CA VAL A 130 17.74 -5.88 43.07
C VAL A 130 19.21 -6.06 42.71
N ALA A 131 19.63 -5.71 41.49
CA ALA A 131 21.02 -5.81 41.06
C ALA A 131 21.96 -4.87 41.84
N GLN A 132 21.49 -3.68 42.23
CA GLN A 132 22.29 -2.76 43.04
C GLN A 132 22.46 -3.29 44.47
N LYS A 133 21.38 -3.77 45.11
CA LYS A 133 21.43 -4.33 46.48
C LYS A 133 22.44 -5.49 46.59
N GLN A 134 22.44 -6.41 45.63
CA GLN A 134 23.38 -7.54 45.63
C GLN A 134 24.84 -7.10 45.38
N ARG A 135 25.06 -6.05 44.57
CA ARG A 135 26.39 -5.47 44.35
C ARG A 135 26.96 -4.81 45.60
N TRP A 136 26.14 -4.16 46.44
CA TRP A 136 26.61 -3.52 47.67
C TRP A 136 27.04 -4.52 48.75
N GLU A 137 26.25 -5.57 49.02
CA GLU A 137 26.63 -6.58 50.01
C GLU A 137 27.93 -7.30 49.62
N ASN A 138 28.06 -7.70 48.36
CA ASN A 138 29.31 -8.32 47.86
C ASN A 138 30.51 -7.36 47.92
N ARG A 139 30.27 -6.06 47.79
CA ARG A 139 31.32 -5.04 47.93
C ARG A 139 31.76 -4.85 49.38
N LYS A 140 30.86 -4.99 50.36
CA LYS A 140 31.20 -4.95 51.79
C LYS A 140 32.18 -6.07 52.13
N TYR A 141 31.87 -7.32 51.77
CA TYR A 141 32.76 -8.46 52.06
C TYR A 141 34.11 -8.37 51.32
N ARG A 142 34.14 -7.84 50.09
CA ARG A 142 35.39 -7.59 49.36
C ARG A 142 36.30 -6.58 50.06
N ILE A 143 35.75 -5.48 50.59
CA ILE A 143 36.53 -4.47 51.33
C ILE A 143 37.06 -5.06 52.64
N ILE A 144 36.21 -5.77 53.38
CA ILE A 144 36.61 -6.43 54.65
C ILE A 144 37.75 -7.41 54.41
N LEU A 145 37.65 -8.28 53.38
CA LEU A 145 38.71 -9.23 53.02
C LEU A 145 40.02 -8.52 52.70
N ALA A 146 39.98 -7.44 51.92
CA ALA A 146 41.19 -6.68 51.56
C ALA A 146 41.90 -6.08 52.79
N VAL A 147 41.14 -5.51 53.74
CA VAL A 147 41.70 -4.97 54.99
C VAL A 147 42.36 -6.07 55.82
N VAL A 148 41.71 -7.22 55.97
CA VAL A 148 42.28 -8.37 56.69
C VAL A 148 43.59 -8.82 56.06
N VAL A 149 43.64 -8.94 54.73
CA VAL A 149 44.88 -9.32 54.02
C VAL A 149 46.00 -8.30 54.25
N VAL A 150 45.69 -6.99 54.17
CA VAL A 150 46.68 -5.93 54.44
C VAL A 150 47.21 -6.01 55.87
N LEU A 151 46.33 -6.19 56.87
CA LEU A 151 46.74 -6.35 58.26
C LEU A 151 47.63 -7.58 58.45
N MET A 152 47.28 -8.72 57.84
CA MET A 152 48.10 -9.93 57.88
C MET A 152 49.49 -9.70 57.28
N VAL A 153 49.59 -8.99 56.15
CA VAL A 153 50.87 -8.63 55.52
C VAL A 153 51.67 -7.71 56.44
N LEU A 154 51.05 -6.69 57.04
CA LEU A 154 51.73 -5.78 57.97
C LEU A 154 52.26 -6.52 59.21
N ILE A 155 51.50 -7.47 59.75
CA ILE A 155 51.93 -8.33 60.85
C ILE A 155 53.12 -9.19 60.43
N ILE A 156 53.06 -9.84 59.26
CA ILE A 156 54.15 -10.64 58.72
C ILE A 156 55.41 -9.80 58.55
N LEU A 157 55.29 -8.60 57.97
CA LEU A 157 56.41 -7.67 57.80
C LEU A 157 56.98 -7.23 59.15
N ALA A 158 56.14 -6.93 60.14
CA ALA A 158 56.58 -6.58 61.48
C ALA A 158 57.32 -7.74 62.17
N VAL A 159 56.85 -8.98 62.00
CA VAL A 159 57.51 -10.18 62.52
C VAL A 159 58.85 -10.41 61.82
N VAL A 160 58.91 -10.31 60.49
CA VAL A 160 60.16 -10.43 59.72
C VAL A 160 61.16 -9.35 60.12
N LEU A 161 60.68 -8.11 60.31
CA LEU A 161 61.52 -6.99 60.73
C LEU A 161 62.01 -7.17 62.18
N TRP A 162 61.17 -7.69 63.08
CA TRP A 162 61.56 -8.06 64.44
C TRP A 162 62.59 -9.20 64.46
N LEU A 163 62.39 -10.23 63.62
CA LEU A 163 63.35 -11.32 63.44
C LEU A 163 64.66 -10.82 62.83
N SER A 164 64.61 -9.87 61.89
CA SER A 164 65.79 -9.28 61.25
C SER A 164 66.57 -8.36 62.20
N LEU A 165 65.87 -7.64 63.09
CA LEU A 165 66.48 -6.83 64.15
C LEU A 165 67.08 -7.71 65.27
N ARG A 166 66.50 -8.88 65.52
CA ARG A 166 67.03 -9.89 66.46
C ARG A 166 68.10 -10.77 65.84
N GLY A 167 68.22 -10.78 64.51
CA GLY A 167 69.12 -11.59 63.72
C GLY A 167 69.99 -10.73 62.79
N ALA A 168 70.86 -9.90 63.33
CA ALA A 168 72.04 -9.46 62.60
C ALA A 168 72.99 -10.66 62.46
N GLY A 169 72.78 -11.47 61.41
CA GLY A 169 73.57 -12.66 61.15
C GLY A 169 73.21 -13.37 59.83
N ASN A 170 73.83 -12.89 58.75
CA ASN A 170 74.17 -13.59 57.49
C ASN A 170 73.15 -13.83 56.35
N GLN A 171 73.53 -13.22 55.21
CA GLN A 171 73.56 -13.71 53.81
C GLN A 171 72.21 -14.06 53.15
N ALA A 172 71.72 -13.29 52.18
CA ALA A 172 72.18 -13.06 50.79
C ALA A 172 71.73 -14.13 49.78
N ALA A 173 71.10 -13.59 48.72
CA ALA A 173 70.97 -14.08 47.34
C ALA A 173 69.89 -15.13 46.99
N GLY A 174 69.16 -14.84 45.90
CA GLY A 174 68.39 -15.85 45.16
C GLY A 174 67.16 -15.39 44.37
N SER A 175 67.26 -14.28 43.64
CA SER A 175 66.79 -14.04 42.25
C SER A 175 65.53 -14.76 41.72
N ARG A 176 64.58 -13.98 41.20
CA ARG A 176 63.48 -14.43 40.34
C ARG A 176 63.40 -13.57 39.05
N ALA A 177 63.23 -14.29 37.95
CA ALA A 177 62.57 -13.94 36.68
C ALA A 177 63.27 -13.03 35.65
N ALA A 178 63.37 -13.55 34.41
CA ALA A 178 62.99 -12.91 33.13
C ALA A 178 63.25 -13.91 31.99
N THR A 179 62.21 -14.53 31.42
CA THR A 179 61.54 -14.14 30.16
C THR A 179 62.35 -14.45 28.92
N THR A 180 62.03 -15.58 28.29
CA THR A 180 62.15 -15.77 26.83
C THR A 180 60.74 -15.78 26.25
N GLN A 181 60.44 -14.74 25.49
CA GLN A 181 59.22 -14.56 24.73
C GLN A 181 59.29 -15.48 23.50
N ASP A 182 58.78 -16.70 23.63
CA ASP A 182 58.54 -17.57 22.49
C ASP A 182 57.15 -17.31 21.91
N LYS A 183 57.03 -17.25 20.59
CA LYS A 183 55.76 -17.11 19.86
C LYS A 183 55.04 -18.47 19.79
N GLY A 184 54.97 -19.17 20.91
CA GLY A 184 54.17 -20.37 21.07
C GLY A 184 52.70 -20.00 21.04
N LEU A 185 51.88 -20.77 20.31
CA LEU A 185 50.43 -20.67 20.41
C LEU A 185 50.05 -20.88 21.89
N LYS A 186 49.38 -19.90 22.50
CA LYS A 186 48.88 -20.01 23.88
C LYS A 186 47.38 -20.16 23.85
N CYS A 187 46.85 -21.02 24.70
CA CYS A 187 45.41 -21.17 24.83
C CYS A 187 44.81 -19.88 25.43
N PRO A 188 43.86 -19.21 24.76
CA PRO A 188 43.31 -17.94 25.25
C PRO A 188 42.45 -18.05 26.52
N VAL A 189 42.09 -19.29 26.93
CA VAL A 189 41.24 -19.55 28.10
C VAL A 189 42.07 -19.68 29.38
N CYS A 190 43.21 -20.40 29.33
CA CYS A 190 44.08 -20.60 30.50
C CYS A 190 45.43 -19.86 30.40
N LEU A 191 45.73 -19.26 29.24
CA LEU A 191 46.97 -18.54 28.94
C LEU A 191 48.25 -19.39 28.99
N LEU A 192 48.11 -20.73 29.02
CA LEU A 192 49.21 -21.69 28.98
C LEU A 192 49.58 -22.06 27.53
N GLU A 193 50.83 -22.46 27.34
CA GLU A 193 51.35 -23.02 26.08
C GLU A 193 50.80 -24.43 25.86
N PHE A 194 50.64 -24.84 24.60
CA PHE A 194 50.22 -26.20 24.27
C PHE A 194 51.40 -27.16 24.46
N GLU A 195 51.27 -28.16 25.34
CA GLU A 195 52.25 -29.24 25.49
C GLU A 195 52.00 -30.36 24.45
N GLU A 196 53.04 -31.07 24.01
CA GLU A 196 52.96 -32.08 22.92
C GLU A 196 52.01 -33.26 23.22
N ASP A 197 51.64 -33.46 24.48
CA ASP A 197 50.69 -34.49 24.95
C ASP A 197 49.30 -33.93 25.36
N GLU A 198 49.06 -32.63 25.29
CA GLU A 198 47.75 -32.04 25.57
C GLU A 198 46.91 -31.88 24.29
N GLY A 199 45.81 -32.62 24.21
CA GLY A 199 44.92 -32.57 23.04
C GLY A 199 44.37 -31.15 22.80
N ALA A 200 44.77 -30.52 21.70
CA ALA A 200 44.23 -29.25 21.23
C ALA A 200 43.01 -29.46 20.31
N ARG A 201 41.99 -28.60 20.42
CA ARG A 201 40.80 -28.59 19.54
C ARG A 201 40.73 -27.29 18.76
N LYS A 202 40.54 -27.41 17.45
CA LYS A 202 40.30 -26.30 16.51
C LYS A 202 38.80 -26.10 16.29
N MET A 203 38.35 -24.85 16.36
CA MET A 203 36.97 -24.45 16.07
C MET A 203 36.76 -24.18 14.56
N PRO A 204 35.50 -24.16 14.05
CA PRO A 204 35.20 -23.77 12.65
C PRO A 204 35.60 -22.33 12.30
N CYS A 205 35.72 -21.46 13.30
CA CYS A 205 36.27 -20.11 13.20
C CYS A 205 37.81 -20.07 13.35
N GLU A 206 38.47 -21.22 13.24
CA GLU A 206 39.92 -21.44 13.28
C GLU A 206 40.67 -21.19 14.60
N HIS A 207 39.99 -20.76 15.66
CA HIS A 207 40.61 -20.59 16.98
C HIS A 207 40.94 -21.93 17.66
N LEU A 208 42.09 -21.99 18.34
CA LEU A 208 42.64 -23.18 19.01
C LEU A 208 42.56 -23.08 20.53
N PHE A 209 42.21 -24.20 21.18
CA PHE A 209 42.07 -24.29 22.64
C PHE A 209 42.49 -25.67 23.15
N HIS A 210 42.90 -25.76 24.42
CA HIS A 210 43.02 -27.07 25.07
C HIS A 210 41.65 -27.74 25.10
N SER A 211 41.59 -29.04 24.83
CA SER A 211 40.38 -29.85 24.96
C SER A 211 39.74 -29.70 26.33
N GLY A 212 40.55 -29.71 27.40
CA GLY A 212 40.10 -29.48 28.78
C GLY A 212 39.58 -28.06 29.06
N CYS A 213 39.94 -27.05 28.26
CA CYS A 213 39.48 -25.68 28.43
C CYS A 213 38.21 -25.39 27.61
N ILE A 214 38.10 -25.92 26.39
CA ILE A 214 36.98 -25.61 25.49
C ILE A 214 35.73 -26.45 25.77
N LEU A 215 35.87 -27.70 26.18
CA LEU A 215 34.70 -28.57 26.42
C LEU A 215 33.82 -28.08 27.59
N PRO A 216 34.37 -27.66 28.75
CA PRO A 216 33.56 -27.09 29.82
C PRO A 216 32.86 -25.78 29.43
N TRP A 217 33.47 -25.02 28.52
CA TRP A 217 32.87 -23.80 27.97
C TRP A 217 31.70 -24.13 27.04
N LEU A 218 31.91 -25.06 26.10
CA LEU A 218 30.88 -25.50 25.15
C LEU A 218 29.69 -26.20 25.83
N GLY A 219 29.91 -26.83 26.99
CA GLY A 219 28.82 -27.37 27.81
C GLY A 219 27.91 -26.30 28.44
N LYS A 220 28.31 -25.02 28.43
CA LYS A 220 27.50 -23.89 28.95
C LYS A 220 27.06 -22.94 27.85
N THR A 221 27.91 -22.71 26.86
CA THR A 221 27.67 -21.76 25.76
C THR A 221 28.20 -22.34 24.46
N ASN A 222 27.36 -22.44 23.43
CA ASN A 222 27.72 -22.97 22.09
C ASN A 222 28.51 -21.96 21.22
N SER A 223 29.25 -21.04 21.81
CA SER A 223 29.94 -19.96 21.09
C SER A 223 31.43 -19.90 21.41
N CYS A 224 32.22 -19.48 20.42
CA CYS A 224 33.66 -19.30 20.57
C CYS A 224 33.98 -18.17 21.58
N PRO A 225 34.85 -18.40 22.58
CA PRO A 225 35.26 -17.36 23.54
C PRO A 225 35.91 -16.12 22.92
N LEU A 226 36.50 -16.24 21.72
CA LEU A 226 37.27 -15.17 21.06
C LEU A 226 36.42 -14.33 20.12
N CYS A 227 35.73 -14.99 19.18
CA CYS A 227 34.99 -14.32 18.11
C CYS A 227 33.48 -14.45 18.21
N ARG A 228 32.98 -15.16 19.24
CA ARG A 228 31.54 -15.44 19.45
C ARG A 228 30.85 -16.20 18.31
N HIS A 229 31.61 -16.83 17.42
CA HIS A 229 31.05 -17.72 16.40
C HIS A 229 30.26 -18.85 17.07
N GLU A 230 28.98 -18.95 16.73
CA GLU A 230 28.04 -19.95 17.26
C GLU A 230 28.17 -21.26 16.48
N LEU A 231 28.30 -22.37 17.20
CA LEU A 231 28.26 -23.72 16.63
C LEU A 231 26.82 -24.15 16.33
N PRO A 232 26.62 -25.01 15.32
CA PRO A 232 25.34 -25.67 15.09
C PRO A 232 24.85 -26.42 16.33
N THR A 233 23.54 -26.41 16.57
CA THR A 233 22.89 -27.23 17.60
C THR A 233 22.23 -28.47 16.98
N ASP A 234 21.93 -29.47 17.82
CA ASP A 234 21.27 -30.71 17.37
C ASP A 234 19.75 -30.53 17.14
N ASP A 235 19.19 -29.40 17.56
CA ASP A 235 17.76 -29.07 17.42
C ASP A 235 17.45 -28.59 16.00
N GLN A 236 16.86 -29.48 15.19
CA GLN A 236 16.53 -29.19 13.79
C GLN A 236 15.61 -27.96 13.63
N GLU A 237 14.61 -27.81 14.49
CA GLU A 237 13.67 -26.67 14.45
C GLU A 237 14.39 -25.33 14.71
N TYR A 238 15.37 -25.31 15.62
CA TYR A 238 16.16 -24.12 15.92
C TYR A 238 17.06 -23.73 14.73
N GLU A 239 17.71 -24.70 14.09
CA GLU A 239 18.56 -24.45 12.93
C GLU A 239 17.77 -24.00 11.70
N GLU A 240 16.56 -24.54 11.49
CA GLU A 240 15.64 -24.07 10.45
C GLU A 240 15.17 -22.63 10.73
N TYR A 241 14.77 -22.33 11.96
CA TYR A 241 14.41 -20.97 12.38
C TYR A 241 15.57 -19.99 12.16
N LYS A 242 16.80 -20.38 12.51
CA LYS A 242 18.01 -19.57 12.32
C LYS A 242 18.27 -19.28 10.84
N LYS A 243 18.14 -20.28 9.96
CA LYS A 243 18.25 -20.10 8.50
C LYS A 243 17.16 -19.17 7.95
N ASP A 244 15.93 -19.30 8.43
CA ASP A 244 14.81 -18.44 8.05
C ASP A 244 15.02 -16.99 8.46
N LYS A 245 15.53 -16.76 9.67
CA LYS A 245 15.88 -15.43 10.14
C LYS A 245 16.92 -14.75 9.24
N VAL A 246 18.01 -15.45 8.92
CA VAL A 246 19.06 -14.94 8.01
C VAL A 246 18.49 -14.63 6.62
N ARG A 247 17.61 -15.50 6.07
CA ARG A 247 16.94 -15.26 4.79
C ARG A 247 16.06 -14.01 4.81
N ARG A 248 15.35 -13.76 5.91
CA ARG A 248 14.51 -12.55 6.09
C ARG A 248 15.36 -11.29 6.15
N GLU A 249 16.43 -11.28 6.96
CA GLU A 249 17.37 -10.16 7.07
C GLU A 249 18.02 -9.83 5.71
N GLN A 250 18.44 -10.86 4.95
CA GLN A 250 18.98 -10.65 3.60
C GLN A 250 17.96 -10.06 2.62
N ARG A 251 16.68 -10.46 2.72
CA ARG A 251 15.60 -9.91 1.89
C ARG A 251 15.36 -8.44 2.23
N GLU A 252 15.38 -8.09 3.51
CA GLU A 252 15.23 -6.71 3.99
C GLU A 252 16.38 -5.84 3.50
N HIS A 253 17.63 -6.26 3.70
CA HIS A 253 18.81 -5.53 3.22
C HIS A 253 18.79 -5.39 1.68
N ARG A 254 18.31 -6.40 0.94
CA ARG A 254 18.14 -6.31 -0.51
C ARG A 254 17.08 -5.27 -0.90
N LEU A 255 15.96 -5.23 -0.19
CA LEU A 255 14.89 -4.24 -0.42
C LEU A 255 15.39 -2.83 -0.10
N GLU A 256 16.13 -2.66 0.98
CA GLU A 256 16.73 -1.37 1.36
C GLU A 256 17.75 -0.90 0.32
N TYR A 257 18.61 -1.80 -0.17
CA TYR A 257 19.54 -1.50 -1.26
C TYR A 257 18.82 -1.09 -2.55
N LEU A 258 17.76 -1.81 -2.94
CA LEU A 258 16.92 -1.46 -4.10
C LEU A 258 16.23 -0.11 -3.91
N HIS A 259 15.75 0.18 -2.70
CA HIS A 259 15.15 1.47 -2.37
C HIS A 259 16.20 2.57 -2.54
N GLY A 260 17.39 2.43 -1.94
CA GLY A 260 18.49 3.39 -2.10
C GLY A 260 18.90 3.65 -3.55
N ALA A 261 19.02 2.59 -4.36
CA ALA A 261 19.41 2.69 -5.76
C ALA A 261 18.33 3.30 -6.69
N MET A 262 17.07 3.36 -6.27
CA MET A 262 15.98 3.97 -7.04
C MET A 262 15.92 5.50 -6.86
N TYR A 263 16.44 6.03 -5.75
CA TYR A 263 16.39 7.45 -5.40
C TYR A 263 17.73 8.20 -5.58
N THR A 264 18.74 7.56 -6.19
CA THR A 264 20.04 8.15 -6.57
C THR A 264 20.20 8.15 -8.07
#